data_AF-A0A353HT04-F1
#
_entry.id   AF-A0A353HT04-F1
#
_cell.length_a   1.000
_cell.length_b   1.000
_cell.length_c   1.000
_cell.angle_alpha   90.00
_cell.angle_beta   90.00
_cell.angle_gamma   90.00
#
_symmetry.space_group_name_H-M   'P 1'
#
loop_
_entity.id
_entity.type
_entity.pdbx_description
1 polymer ?
#
loop_
_entity_poly.entity_id
_entity_poly.type
_entity_poly.pdbx_seq_one_letter_code
_entity_poly.pdbx_strand_id
1 'polypeptide(L)'
;ETLCVTQAAISRQIRELEEHLGTVLFERVGRSVKLTNAGSIFFEAAQLSFLNIAQAATRVRKDYGKDARRTLVLCCSPAFSALW
;
A
#
# COMPACT_ATOMS: atom_id res chain seq x y z
N GLU A 1 -8.61 -2.28 13.05
CA GLU A 1 -9.22 -3.59 12.73
C GLU A 1 -8.15 -4.47 12.10
N THR A 2 -7.82 -5.59 12.74
CA THR A 2 -6.79 -6.52 12.25
C THR A 2 -7.31 -7.20 11.00
N LEU A 3 -6.53 -7.16 9.90
CA LEU A 3 -6.82 -7.84 8.63
C LEU A 3 -7.56 -9.17 8.90
N CYS A 4 -8.71 -9.40 8.24
CA CYS A 4 -9.54 -10.61 8.38
C CYS A 4 -8.84 -11.88 7.88
N VAL A 5 -7.66 -12.16 8.43
CA VAL A 5 -6.70 -13.15 7.97
C VAL A 5 -6.32 -13.96 9.20
N THR A 6 -6.49 -15.28 9.10
CA THR A 6 -6.16 -16.19 10.19
C THR A 6 -4.64 -16.25 10.38
N GLN A 7 -4.19 -16.51 11.60
CA GLN A 7 -2.76 -16.73 11.90
C GLN A 7 -2.14 -17.83 11.01
N ALA A 8 -2.94 -18.85 10.65
CA ALA A 8 -2.54 -19.91 9.74
C ALA A 8 -2.29 -19.39 8.31
N ALA A 9 -3.16 -18.51 7.80
CA ALA A 9 -2.99 -17.91 6.47
C ALA A 9 -1.76 -17.01 6.40
N ILE A 10 -1.49 -16.22 7.45
CA ILE A 10 -0.26 -15.40 7.53
C ILE A 10 0.98 -16.28 7.56
N SER A 11 0.98 -17.34 8.38
CA SER A 11 2.11 -18.27 8.46
C SER A 11 2.40 -18.96 7.13
N ARG A 12 1.34 -19.30 6.38
CA ARG A 12 1.47 -19.87 5.03
C ARG A 12 2.08 -18.87 4.05
N GLN A 13 1.59 -17.63 4.02
CA GLN A 13 2.13 -16.58 3.13
C GLN A 13 3.60 -16.27 3.41
N ILE A 14 4.00 -16.25 4.70
CA ILE A 14 5.40 -16.07 5.08
C ILE A 14 6.26 -17.21 4.54
N ARG A 15 5.79 -18.46 4.70
CA ARG A 15 6.52 -19.63 4.20
C ARG A 15 6.67 -19.63 2.67
N GLU A 16 5.59 -19.30 1.95
CA GLU A 16 5.62 -19.18 0.49
C GLU A 16 6.61 -18.07 0.03
N LEU A 17 6.69 -16.97 0.78
CA LEU A 17 7.67 -15.90 0.54
C LEU A 17 9.11 -16.37 0.79
N GLU A 18 9.37 -17.07 1.90
CA GLU A 18 10.69 -17.63 2.22
C GLU A 18 11.13 -18.67 1.17
N GLU A 19 10.21 -19.50 0.68
CA GLU A 19 10.46 -20.44 -0.41
C GLU A 19 10.79 -19.72 -1.72
N HIS A 20 10.07 -18.65 -2.06
CA HIS A 20 10.34 -17.85 -3.25
C HIS A 20 11.71 -17.16 -3.20
N LEU A 21 12.12 -16.68 -2.03
CA LEU A 21 13.41 -16.03 -1.81
C LEU A 21 14.55 -17.03 -1.56
N GLY A 22 14.23 -18.31 -1.35
CA GLY A 22 15.19 -19.35 -0.97
C GLY A 22 15.90 -19.07 0.37
N THR A 23 15.35 -18.19 1.21
CA THR A 23 16.00 -17.69 2.44
C THR A 23 14.96 -17.51 3.55
N VAL A 24 15.32 -17.94 4.77
CA VAL A 24 14.48 -17.78 5.96
C VAL A 24 14.54 -16.33 6.46
N LEU A 25 13.38 -15.69 6.57
CA LEU A 25 13.23 -14.31 7.03
C LEU A 25 12.85 -14.25 8.52
N PHE A 26 12.23 -15.30 9.05
CA PHE A 26 11.79 -15.37 10.44
C PHE A 26 12.31 -16.60 11.18
N GLU A 27 12.75 -16.41 12.42
CA GLU A 27 13.17 -17.49 13.31
C GLU A 27 12.32 -17.52 14.59
N ARG A 28 12.11 -18.74 15.12
CA ARG A 28 11.40 -18.93 16.39
C ARG A 28 12.37 -18.86 17.55
N VAL A 29 12.17 -17.88 18.43
CA VAL A 29 12.91 -17.74 19.68
C VAL A 29 11.95 -17.98 20.83
N GLY A 30 11.88 -19.24 21.29
CA GLY A 30 10.94 -19.68 22.32
C GLY A 30 9.49 -19.59 21.86
N ARG A 31 8.69 -18.77 22.55
CA ARG A 31 7.28 -18.49 22.19
C ARG A 31 7.11 -17.28 21.26
N SER A 32 8.21 -16.64 20.85
CA SER A 32 8.20 -15.44 20.02
C SER A 32 8.84 -15.71 18.65
N VAL A 33 8.52 -14.86 17.69
CA VAL A 33 9.13 -14.85 16.36
C VAL A 33 10.01 -13.61 16.26
N LYS A 34 11.20 -13.75 15.67
CA LYS A 34 12.12 -12.65 15.37
C LYS A 34 12.50 -12.65 13.90
N LEU A 35 12.89 -11.49 13.39
CA LEU A 35 13.48 -11.37 12.06
C LEU A 35 14.92 -11.90 12.08
N THR A 36 15.30 -12.61 11.04
CA THR A 36 16.70 -12.91 10.74
C THR A 36 17.39 -11.66 10.18
N ASN A 37 18.70 -11.71 9.96
CA ASN A 37 19.42 -10.61 9.30
C ASN A 37 18.86 -10.34 7.88
N ALA A 38 18.58 -11.39 7.11
CA ALA A 38 17.93 -11.29 5.81
C ALA A 38 16.51 -10.72 5.93
N GLY A 39 15.76 -11.16 6.95
CA GLY A 39 14.45 -10.60 7.30
C GLY A 39 14.48 -9.10 7.56
N SER A 40 15.49 -8.60 8.28
CA SER A 40 15.65 -7.17 8.56
C SER A 40 15.88 -6.35 7.29
N ILE A 41 16.78 -6.80 6.42
CA ILE A 41 17.07 -6.12 5.14
C ILE A 41 15.81 -6.07 4.27
N PHE A 42 15.10 -7.19 4.16
CA PHE A 42 13.87 -7.25 3.37
C PHE A 42 12.76 -6.39 3.97
N PHE A 43 12.63 -6.36 5.30
CA PHE A 43 11.63 -5.57 6.00
C PHE A 43 11.81 -4.07 5.75
N GLU A 44 13.03 -3.54 5.81
CA GLU A 44 13.31 -2.12 5.54
C GLU A 44 12.88 -1.74 4.11
N ALA A 45 13.28 -2.55 3.12
CA ALA A 45 12.91 -2.31 1.73
C ALA A 45 11.39 -2.41 1.50
N ALA A 46 10.74 -3.42 2.09
CA ALA A 46 9.31 -3.63 1.97
C ALA A 46 8.51 -2.49 2.62
N GLN A 47 8.91 -2.03 3.80
CA GLN A 47 8.24 -0.94 4.52
C GLN A 47 8.23 0.35 3.69
N LEU A 48 9.38 0.76 3.15
CA LEU A 48 9.49 1.95 2.30
C LEU A 48 8.66 1.81 1.03
N SER A 49 8.70 0.63 0.40
CA SER A 49 7.98 0.35 -0.83
C SER A 49 6.47 0.41 -0.64
N PHE A 50 5.95 -0.20 0.43
CA PHE A 50 4.52 -0.15 0.74
C PHE A 50 4.05 1.26 1.06
N LEU A 51 4.86 2.07 1.77
CA LEU A 51 4.54 3.46 2.02
C LEU A 51 4.47 4.26 0.71
N ASN A 52 5.43 4.07 -0.19
CA ASN A 52 5.43 4.71 -1.50
C ASN A 52 4.20 4.30 -2.34
N ILE A 53 3.88 3.01 -2.38
CA ILE A 53 2.70 2.48 -3.08
C ILE A 53 1.42 3.08 -2.50
N ALA A 54 1.29 3.15 -1.17
CA ALA A 54 0.11 3.72 -0.51
C ALA A 54 -0.05 5.22 -0.83
N GLN A 55 1.05 5.97 -0.87
CA GLN A 55 1.05 7.38 -1.27
C GLN A 55 0.63 7.54 -2.74
N ALA A 56 1.20 6.75 -3.64
CA ALA A 56 0.83 6.76 -5.05
C ALA A 56 -0.65 6.41 -5.25
N ALA A 57 -1.16 5.38 -4.58
CA ALA A 57 -2.56 4.99 -4.64
C ALA A 57 -3.49 6.11 -4.14
N THR A 58 -3.09 6.84 -3.10
CA THR A 58 -3.81 8.02 -2.61
C THR A 58 -3.90 9.12 -3.66
N ARG A 59 -2.77 9.44 -4.32
CA ARG A 59 -2.74 10.43 -5.40
C ARG A 59 -3.62 10.03 -6.57
N VAL A 60 -3.52 8.78 -7.03
CA VAL A 60 -4.35 8.25 -8.11
C VAL A 60 -5.83 8.36 -7.77
N ARG A 61 -6.22 8.00 -6.54
CA ARG A 61 -7.62 8.11 -6.09
C ARG A 61 -8.10 9.56 -6.04
N LYS A 62 -7.25 10.50 -5.63
CA LYS A 62 -7.57 11.92 -5.57
C LYS A 62 -7.76 12.54 -6.96
N ASP A 63 -6.85 12.23 -7.88
CA ASP A 63 -6.77 12.92 -9.17
C ASP A 63 -7.63 12.24 -10.25
N TYR A 64 -7.85 10.93 -10.14
CA TYR A 64 -8.56 10.12 -11.14
C TYR A 64 -9.71 9.28 -10.57
N GLY A 65 -9.98 9.35 -9.27
CA GLY A 65 -11.10 8.63 -8.65
C GLY A 65 -12.47 9.16 -9.10
N LYS A 66 -13.54 8.41 -8.77
CA LYS A 66 -14.92 8.82 -9.08
C LYS A 66 -15.29 10.19 -8.51
N ASP A 67 -14.71 10.54 -7.36
CA ASP A 67 -14.92 11.82 -6.67
C ASP A 67 -13.82 12.86 -6.98
N ALA A 68 -12.99 12.62 -8.02
CA ALA A 68 -11.95 13.56 -8.40
C ALA A 68 -12.57 14.92 -8.78
N ARG A 69 -12.13 16.00 -8.12
CA ARG A 69 -12.56 17.36 -8.45
C ARG A 69 -12.05 17.73 -9.83
N ARG A 70 -12.95 17.74 -10.82
CA ARG A 70 -12.67 18.25 -12.16
C ARG A 70 -12.89 19.76 -12.16
N THR A 71 -11.82 20.51 -12.43
CA THR A 71 -11.95 21.95 -12.71
C THR A 71 -12.45 22.10 -14.14
N LEU A 72 -13.65 22.63 -14.31
CA LEU A 72 -14.19 23.01 -15.61
C LEU A 72 -13.90 24.48 -15.85
N VAL A 73 -13.11 24.77 -16.88
CA VAL A 73 -12.92 26.13 -17.38
C VAL A 73 -13.95 26.36 -18.48
N LEU A 74 -14.86 27.31 -18.26
CA LEU A 74 -15.87 27.70 -19.24
C LEU A 74 -15.47 29.04 -19.86
N CYS A 75 -15.47 29.11 -21.19
CA CYS A 75 -15.42 30.37 -21.91
C CYS A 75 -16.86 30.70 -22.34
N CYS A 76 -17.44 31.74 -21.77
CA CYS A 76 -18.77 32.23 -22.13
C CYS A 76 -18.74 33.74 -22.38
N SER A 77 -19.71 34.25 -23.14
CA SER A 77 -19.80 35.69 -23.41
C SER A 77 -20.10 36.45 -22.11
N PRO A 78 -19.64 37.71 -21.97
CA PRO A 78 -19.88 38.50 -20.76
C PRO A 78 -21.36 38.56 -20.36
N ALA A 79 -22.25 38.67 -21.36
CA ALA A 79 -23.70 38.68 -21.18
C ALA A 79 -24.24 37.39 -20.55
N PHE A 80 -23.71 36.22 -20.95
CA PHE A 80 -24.11 34.94 -20.36
C PHE A 80 -23.56 34.75 -18.95
N SER A 81 -22.34 35.23 -18.65
CA SER A 81 -21.75 35.14 -17.31
C SER A 81 -22.42 36.05 -16.28
N ALA A 82 -23.03 37.15 -16.72
CA ALA A 82 -23.57 38.19 -15.85
C ALA A 82 -25.08 38.04 -15.55
N LEU A 83 -25.79 37.15 -16.27
CA LEU A 83 -27.25 37.04 -16.23
C LEU A 83 -27.75 35.65 -15.77
N TRP A 84 -26.88 34.81 -15.23
CA TRP A 84 -27.18 33.48 -14.68
C TRP A 84 -26.78 33.41 -13.21
#